data_AF-A0A3Q0DPW6-F1
#
_entry.id   AF-A0A3Q0DPW6-F1
#
_cell.length_a   1.000
_cell.length_b   1.000
_cell.length_c   1.000
_cell.angle_alpha   90.00
_cell.angle_beta   90.00
_cell.angle_gamma   90.00
#
_symmetry.space_group_name_H-M   'P 1'
#
loop_
_entity.id
_entity.type
_entity.pdbx_description
1 polymer ?
#
loop_
_entity_poly.entity_id
_entity_poly.type
_entity_poly.pdbx_seq_one_letter_code
_entity_poly.pdbx_strand_id
1 'polypeptide(L)'
;MFVSVFCFVATTTLLSLYIIGAHGGETSWVTLDAAYHCTAALFYLSASVLEALATITLQDGFIYKHYHENIAAVVFSYVATLLYVVHAVFSLIRWKSS
;
A
#
# COMPACT_ATOMS: atom_id res chain seq x y z
N MET A 1 -8.96 6.67 3.40
CA MET A 1 -8.41 7.42 2.22
C MET A 1 -7.05 8.08 2.42
N PHE A 2 -6.57 8.39 3.64
CA PHE A 2 -5.22 8.94 3.83
C PHE A 2 -4.10 8.03 3.28
N VAL A 3 -4.12 6.74 3.67
CA VAL A 3 -3.12 5.75 3.25
C VAL A 3 -3.06 5.63 1.73
N SER A 4 -4.21 5.56 1.05
CA SER A 4 -4.24 5.40 -0.39
C SER A 4 -3.72 6.62 -1.15
N VAL A 5 -4.05 7.83 -0.70
CA VAL A 5 -3.53 9.07 -1.32
C VAL A 5 -2.02 9.21 -1.10
N PHE A 6 -1.54 8.95 0.13
CA PHE A 6 -0.11 8.98 0.44
C PHE A 6 0.68 7.99 -0.42
N CYS A 7 0.25 6.72 -0.44
CA CYS A 7 0.91 5.69 -1.24
C CYS A 7 0.79 5.95 -2.74
N PHE A 8 -0.31 6.53 -3.22
CA PHE A 8 -0.43 6.92 -4.62
C PHE A 8 0.63 7.96 -4.98
N VAL A 9 0.72 9.07 -4.24
CA VAL A 9 1.70 10.14 -4.50
C VAL A 9 3.12 9.61 -4.43
N ALA A 10 3.45 8.82 -3.41
CA ALA A 10 4.79 8.28 -3.23
C ALA A 10 5.16 7.26 -4.32
N THR A 11 4.26 6.33 -4.67
CA THR A 11 4.50 5.36 -5.76
C THR A 11 4.62 6.07 -7.12
N THR A 12 3.78 7.08 -7.40
CA THR A 12 3.90 7.88 -8.63
C THR A 12 5.22 8.63 -8.66
N THR A 13 5.67 9.20 -7.54
CA THR A 13 6.96 9.89 -7.46
C THR A 13 8.12 8.92 -7.72
N LEU A 14 8.12 7.75 -7.07
CA LEU A 14 9.14 6.72 -7.30
C LEU A 14 9.15 6.23 -8.76
N LEU A 15 7.98 6.04 -9.36
CA LEU A 15 7.85 5.69 -10.77
C LEU A 15 8.45 6.77 -11.68
N SER A 16 8.13 8.05 -11.43
CA SER A 16 8.70 9.16 -12.20
C SER A 16 10.22 9.24 -12.08
N LEU A 17 10.77 9.05 -10.88
CA LEU A 17 12.22 9.00 -10.66
C LEU A 17 12.87 7.82 -11.40
N TYR A 18 12.20 6.67 -11.43
CA TYR A 18 12.63 5.50 -12.19
C TYR A 18 12.67 5.76 -13.70
N ILE A 19 11.62 6.39 -14.25
CA ILE A 19 11.52 6.70 -15.70
C ILE A 19 12.62 7.66 -16.14
N ILE A 20 12.96 8.65 -15.31
CA ILE A 20 14.01 9.65 -15.62
C ILE A 20 15.42 9.06 -15.40
N GLY A 21 15.54 7.84 -14.86
CA GLY A 21 16.82 7.19 -14.64
C GLY A 21 17.62 7.75 -13.46
N ALA A 22 16.95 8.44 -12.52
CA ALA A 22 17.59 9.03 -11.35
C ALA A 22 18.30 8.00 -10.45
N HIS A 23 17.98 6.71 -10.63
CA HIS A 23 18.53 5.63 -9.82
C HIS A 23 20.02 5.33 -10.05
N GLY A 24 20.59 5.70 -11.20
CA GLY A 24 22.04 5.58 -11.48
C GLY A 24 22.65 4.17 -11.36
N GLY A 25 21.84 3.14 -11.10
CA GLY A 25 22.29 1.78 -10.79
C GLY A 25 22.76 1.58 -9.34
N GLU A 26 22.55 2.56 -8.45
CA GLU A 26 23.00 2.44 -7.06
C GLU A 26 22.11 1.47 -6.26
N THR A 27 22.75 0.70 -5.38
CA THR A 27 22.07 -0.28 -4.50
C THR A 27 21.13 0.40 -3.49
N SER A 28 21.37 1.67 -3.17
CA SER A 28 20.53 2.51 -2.30
C SER A 28 19.08 2.61 -2.79
N TRP A 29 18.86 2.66 -4.11
CA TRP A 29 17.51 2.71 -4.70
C TRP A 29 16.75 1.41 -4.55
N VAL A 30 17.47 0.28 -4.58
CA VAL A 30 16.87 -1.04 -4.35
C VAL A 30 16.41 -1.16 -2.89
N THR A 31 17.20 -0.65 -1.94
CA THR A 31 16.80 -0.60 -0.52
C THR A 31 15.63 0.36 -0.30
N LEU A 32 15.64 1.55 -0.92
CA LEU A 32 14.55 2.52 -0.82
C LEU A 32 13.23 1.94 -1.33
N ASP A 33 13.27 1.29 -2.48
CA ASP A 33 12.12 0.61 -3.10
C ASP A 33 11.57 -0.48 -2.17
N ALA A 34 12.43 -1.38 -1.67
CA ALA A 34 12.02 -2.44 -0.75
C ALA A 34 11.42 -1.88 0.56
N ALA A 35 12.05 -0.87 1.16
CA ALA A 35 11.58 -0.24 2.39
C ALA A 35 10.22 0.46 2.19
N TYR A 36 10.05 1.15 1.06
CA TYR A 36 8.81 1.82 0.72
C TYR A 36 7.66 0.83 0.54
N HIS A 37 7.85 -0.20 -0.30
CA HIS A 37 6.79 -1.18 -0.56
C HIS A 37 6.42 -2.00 0.68
N CYS A 38 7.39 -2.29 1.55
CA CYS A 38 7.14 -2.90 2.86
C CYS A 38 6.30 -1.98 3.77
N THR A 39 6.67 -0.70 3.87
CA THR A 39 5.95 0.29 4.67
C THR A 39 4.52 0.50 4.15
N ALA A 40 4.36 0.60 2.83
CA ALA A 40 3.05 0.72 2.19
C ALA A 40 2.17 -0.51 2.46
N ALA A 41 2.72 -1.72 2.41
CA ALA A 41 2.00 -2.94 2.80
C ALA A 41 1.50 -2.89 4.25
N LEU A 42 2.34 -2.45 5.19
CA LEU A 42 1.95 -2.33 6.61
C LEU A 42 0.86 -1.28 6.83
N PHE A 43 0.94 -0.14 6.13
CA PHE A 43 -0.08 0.89 6.20
C PHE A 43 -1.42 0.44 5.61
N TYR A 44 -1.41 -0.22 4.45
CA TYR A 44 -2.63 -0.77 3.87
C TYR A 44 -3.23 -1.90 4.71
N LEU A 45 -2.40 -2.76 5.31
CA LEU A 45 -2.88 -3.78 6.24
C LEU A 45 -3.53 -3.15 7.48
N SER A 46 -2.91 -2.11 8.03
CA SER A 46 -3.45 -1.36 9.17
C SER A 46 -4.77 -0.68 8.82
N ALA A 47 -4.88 -0.11 7.62
CA ALA A 47 -6.12 0.45 7.10
C ALA A 47 -7.22 -0.61 6.97
N SER A 48 -6.90 -1.78 6.40
CA SER A 48 -7.86 -2.90 6.29
C SER A 48 -8.43 -3.33 7.64
N VAL A 49 -7.58 -3.43 8.67
CA VAL A 49 -8.03 -3.80 10.03
C VAL A 49 -8.96 -2.73 10.60
N LEU A 50 -8.63 -1.45 10.42
CA LEU A 50 -9.42 -0.34 10.96
C LEU A 50 -10.76 -0.19 10.22
N GLU A 51 -10.77 -0.36 8.89
CA GLU A 51 -11.99 -0.34 8.07
C GLU A 51 -12.88 -1.56 8.35
N ALA A 52 -12.30 -2.73 8.64
CA ALA A 52 -13.05 -3.92 9.03
C ALA A 52 -13.71 -3.73 10.40
N LEU A 53 -12.98 -3.17 11.38
CA LEU A 53 -13.54 -2.80 12.67
C LEU A 53 -14.68 -1.79 12.52
N ALA A 54 -14.48 -0.74 11.70
CA ALA A 54 -15.52 0.24 11.41
C ALA A 54 -16.76 -0.43 10.79
N THR A 55 -16.58 -1.35 9.84
CA THR A 55 -17.68 -2.09 9.21
C THR A 55 -18.51 -2.86 10.24
N ILE A 56 -17.85 -3.56 11.18
CA ILE A 56 -18.54 -4.31 12.25
C ILE A 56 -19.34 -3.35 13.14
N THR A 57 -18.76 -2.22 13.53
CA THR A 57 -19.46 -1.23 14.38
C THR A 57 -20.65 -0.56 13.68
N LEU A 58 -20.63 -0.47 12.35
CA LEU A 58 -21.69 0.15 11.55
C LEU A 58 -22.84 -0.82 11.23
N GLN A 59 -22.66 -2.13 11.48
CA GLN A 59 -23.63 -3.18 11.13
C GLN A 59 -24.97 -3.02 11.86
N ASP A 60 -24.95 -2.62 13.14
CA ASP A 60 -26.15 -2.62 14.00
C ASP A 60 -26.83 -1.25 14.16
N GLY A 61 -26.37 -0.18 13.48
CA GLY A 61 -26.89 1.17 13.78
C GLY A 61 -26.82 2.27 12.73
N PHE A 62 -26.37 2.05 11.49
CA PHE A 62 -25.99 3.15 10.57
C PHE A 62 -26.56 3.12 9.14
N ILE A 63 -26.40 4.26 8.45
CA ILE A 63 -26.79 4.51 7.05
C ILE A 63 -26.15 3.48 6.12
N TYR A 64 -26.99 2.71 5.42
CA TYR A 64 -26.64 1.61 4.50
C TYR A 64 -25.54 1.94 3.48
N LYS A 65 -25.42 3.22 3.10
CA LYS A 65 -24.39 3.77 2.20
C LYS A 65 -22.97 3.62 2.79
N HIS A 66 -22.75 4.06 4.04
CA HIS A 66 -21.42 4.00 4.66
C HIS A 66 -20.97 2.58 4.97
N TYR A 67 -21.93 1.69 5.25
CA TYR A 67 -21.65 0.27 5.42
C TYR A 67 -21.09 -0.35 4.12
N HIS A 68 -21.76 -0.13 2.97
CA HIS A 68 -21.28 -0.60 1.68
C HIS A 68 -19.95 0.04 1.26
N GLU A 69 -19.77 1.34 1.51
CA GLU A 69 -18.51 2.05 1.24
C GLU A 69 -17.35 1.44 2.03
N ASN A 70 -17.53 1.15 3.32
CA ASN A 70 -16.48 0.52 4.14
C ASN A 70 -16.20 -0.92 3.72
N ILE A 71 -17.21 -1.72 3.35
CA ILE A 71 -16.98 -3.07 2.81
C ILE A 71 -16.10 -3.00 1.56
N ALA A 72 -16.44 -2.11 0.63
CA ALA A 72 -15.63 -1.94 -0.59
C ALA A 72 -14.21 -1.50 -0.23
N ALA A 73 -14.06 -0.55 0.69
CA ALA A 73 -12.76 -0.06 1.16
C ALA A 73 -11.89 -1.19 1.72
N VAL A 74 -12.43 -2.02 2.62
CA VAL A 74 -11.75 -3.18 3.21
C VAL A 74 -11.25 -4.14 2.14
N VAL A 75 -12.11 -4.49 1.17
CA VAL A 75 -11.73 -5.42 0.10
C VAL A 75 -10.60 -4.83 -0.74
N PHE A 76 -10.72 -3.57 -1.16
CA PHE A 76 -9.68 -2.92 -1.96
C PHE A 76 -8.38 -2.69 -1.18
N SER A 77 -8.43 -2.40 0.12
CA SER A 77 -7.26 -2.23 0.96
C SER A 77 -6.51 -3.55 1.17
N TYR A 78 -7.22 -4.69 1.26
CA TYR A 78 -6.59 -6.02 1.25
C TYR A 78 -5.94 -6.34 -0.09
N VAL A 79 -6.60 -6.06 -1.21
CA VAL A 79 -6.00 -6.24 -2.55
C VAL A 79 -4.74 -5.38 -2.69
N ALA A 80 -4.80 -4.11 -2.28
CA ALA A 80 -3.64 -3.23 -2.29
C ALA A 80 -2.52 -3.75 -1.40
N THR A 81 -2.84 -4.24 -0.19
CA THR A 81 -1.87 -4.88 0.71
C THR A 81 -1.14 -6.03 0.00
N LEU A 82 -1.88 -6.94 -0.65
CA LEU A 82 -1.31 -8.07 -1.37
C LEU A 82 -0.38 -7.60 -2.50
N LEU A 83 -0.78 -6.62 -3.29
CA LEU A 83 0.04 -6.07 -4.37
C LEU A 83 1.34 -5.45 -3.82
N TYR A 84 1.27 -4.68 -2.74
CA TYR A 84 2.45 -4.11 -2.09
C TYR A 84 3.36 -5.18 -1.48
N VAL A 85 2.79 -6.24 -0.89
CA VAL A 85 3.58 -7.39 -0.37
C VAL A 85 4.30 -8.11 -1.50
N VAL A 86 3.61 -8.41 -2.60
CA VAL A 86 4.23 -9.06 -3.77
C VAL A 86 5.38 -8.21 -4.29
N HIS A 87 5.17 -6.90 -4.41
CA HIS A 87 6.23 -5.99 -4.85
C HIS A 87 7.39 -5.96 -3.84
N ALA A 88 7.10 -5.84 -2.55
CA ALA A 88 8.12 -5.87 -1.49
C ALA A 88 8.94 -7.16 -1.51
N VAL A 89 8.32 -8.33 -1.72
CA VAL A 89 9.02 -9.62 -1.82
C VAL A 89 9.99 -9.62 -3.01
N PHE A 90 9.55 -9.18 -4.19
CA PHE A 90 10.43 -9.07 -5.35
C PHE A 90 11.55 -8.05 -5.13
N SER A 91 11.26 -6.91 -4.51
CA SER A 91 12.27 -5.90 -4.16
C SER A 91 13.30 -6.43 -3.17
N LEU A 92 12.89 -7.22 -2.17
CA LEU A 92 13.79 -7.86 -1.22
C LEU A 92 14.66 -8.96 -1.86
N ILE A 93 14.10 -9.75 -2.79
CA ILE A 93 14.87 -10.73 -3.56
C ILE A 93 15.94 -10.01 -4.40
N ARG A 94 15.57 -8.91 -5.06
CA ARG A 94 16.50 -8.07 -5.83
C ARG A 94 17.57 -7.44 -4.94
N TRP A 95 17.19 -6.95 -3.77
CA TRP A 95 18.10 -6.37 -2.79
C TRP A 95 19.15 -7.36 -2.32
N LYS A 96 18.75 -8.61 -2.04
CA LYS A 96 19.67 -9.70 -1.67
C LYS A 96 20.68 -10.04 -2.79
N SER A 97 20.31 -9.82 -4.04
CA SER A 97 21.14 -10.14 -5.21
C SER A 97 22.05 -9.00 -5.65
N SER A 98 21.93 -7.81 -5.05
CA SER A 98 22.74 -6.61 -5.35
C SER A 98 23.88 -6.45 -4.35
#